data_AF-A0AAJ1QCR0-F1
#
_entry.id   AF-A0AAJ1QCR0-F1
#
_cell.length_a   1.000
_cell.length_b   1.000
_cell.length_c   1.000
_cell.angle_alpha   90.00
_cell.angle_beta   90.00
_cell.angle_gamma   90.00
#
_symmetry.space_group_name_H-M   'P 1'
#
loop_
_entity.id
_entity.type
_entity.pdbx_description
1 polymer ?
#
loop_
_entity_poly.entity_id
_entity_poly.type
_entity_poly.pdbx_seq_one_letter_code
_entity_poly.pdbx_strand_id
1 'polypeptide(L)'
;MKKEMPLFSDNPMGTMTSARFFYDGKTFSKSIDSEKFSNDFHTNDLSTEEEKQMFFGMLKQIKFKYKYTFPKKIKSLNLADAMFTADGKSFVKEYTLEEILNAPHLGDFKVELED
;
A
#
# COMPACT_ATOMS: atom_id res chain seq x y z
N MET A 1 -17.66 4.34 -17.60
CA MET A 1 -17.36 3.64 -16.33
C MET A 1 -16.93 4.68 -15.31
N LYS A 2 -17.63 4.80 -14.17
CA LYS A 2 -17.21 5.70 -13.09
C LYS A 2 -16.01 5.05 -12.39
N LYS A 3 -14.84 5.67 -12.49
CA LYS A 3 -13.66 5.29 -11.71
C LYS A 3 -13.97 5.69 -10.28
N GLU A 4 -14.30 4.73 -9.42
CA GLU A 4 -14.43 4.99 -7.99
C GLU A 4 -13.07 5.43 -7.47
N MET A 5 -12.95 6.73 -7.17
CA MET A 5 -11.75 7.27 -6.55
C MET A 5 -11.58 6.60 -5.19
N PRO A 6 -10.37 6.10 -4.85
CA PRO A 6 -10.13 5.55 -3.53
C PRO A 6 -10.42 6.63 -2.49
N LEU A 7 -11.47 6.41 -1.71
CA LEU A 7 -11.82 7.23 -0.55
C LEU A 7 -10.66 7.12 0.45
N PHE A 8 -9.90 8.22 0.56
CA PHE A 8 -8.93 8.51 1.61
C PHE A 8 -7.66 7.65 1.64
N SER A 9 -6.73 7.92 0.72
CA SER A 9 -5.33 7.62 0.99
C SER A 9 -4.40 8.67 0.40
N ASP A 10 -3.55 9.27 1.23
CA ASP A 10 -2.30 9.93 0.81
C ASP A 10 -1.28 8.85 0.37
N ASN A 11 -1.75 7.78 -0.28
CA ASN A 11 -0.93 6.69 -0.76
C ASN A 11 -0.52 7.03 -2.20
N PRO A 12 0.76 7.30 -2.47
CA PRO A 12 1.23 7.54 -3.84
C PRO A 12 1.05 6.32 -4.76
N MET A 13 0.72 5.15 -4.21
CA MET A 13 0.34 3.93 -4.95
C MET A 13 -1.17 3.84 -5.20
N GLY A 14 -1.97 4.81 -4.75
CA GLY A 14 -3.44 4.83 -4.91
C GLY A 14 -3.90 4.94 -6.38
N THR A 15 -2.99 5.31 -7.28
CA THR A 15 -3.21 5.32 -8.74
C THR A 15 -2.75 4.05 -9.43
N MET A 16 -2.06 3.13 -8.74
CA MET A 16 -1.65 1.85 -9.32
C MET A 16 -2.87 0.98 -9.58
N THR A 17 -2.97 0.50 -10.82
CA THR A 17 -4.15 -0.22 -11.30
C THR A 17 -4.24 -1.66 -10.76
N SER A 18 -3.27 -2.05 -9.92
CA SER A 18 -3.12 -3.33 -9.26
C SER A 18 -3.81 -3.41 -7.89
N ALA A 19 -4.18 -2.28 -7.27
CA ALA A 19 -4.87 -2.31 -5.98
C ALA A 19 -6.39 -2.57 -6.16
N ARG A 20 -6.93 -3.50 -5.37
CA ARG A 20 -8.37 -3.78 -5.24
C ARG A 20 -8.82 -3.47 -3.83
N PHE A 21 -9.98 -2.86 -3.72
CA PHE A 21 -10.56 -2.41 -2.45
C PHE A 21 -11.93 -3.05 -2.24
N PHE A 22 -12.25 -3.39 -1.00
CA PHE A 22 -13.55 -3.88 -0.60
C PHE A 22 -13.97 -3.26 0.72
N TYR A 23 -15.24 -2.84 0.81
CA TYR A 23 -15.82 -2.29 2.03
C TYR A 23 -17.29 -2.71 2.15
N ASP A 24 -17.65 -3.33 3.28
CA ASP A 24 -19.02 -3.79 3.56
C ASP A 24 -19.76 -2.92 4.60
N GLY A 25 -19.16 -1.79 5.01
CA GLY A 25 -19.69 -0.92 6.07
C GLY A 25 -19.09 -1.19 7.46
N LYS A 26 -18.45 -2.34 7.67
CA LYS A 26 -17.80 -2.75 8.92
C LYS A 26 -16.35 -3.15 8.72
N THR A 27 -16.06 -3.82 7.62
CA THR A 27 -14.77 -4.36 7.25
C THR A 27 -14.28 -3.66 6.00
N PHE A 28 -13.06 -3.14 6.05
CA PHE A 28 -12.34 -2.66 4.88
C PHE A 28 -11.21 -3.62 4.56
N SER A 29 -10.97 -3.88 3.28
CA SER A 29 -9.76 -4.58 2.85
C SER A 29 -9.18 -4.00 1.57
N LYS A 30 -7.85 -4.08 1.48
CA LYS A 30 -7.05 -3.76 0.31
C LYS A 30 -6.23 -4.99 -0.05
N SER A 31 -6.18 -5.30 -1.33
CA SER A 31 -5.29 -6.32 -1.91
C SER A 31 -4.56 -5.77 -3.13
N ILE A 32 -3.33 -6.20 -3.34
CA ILE A 32 -2.51 -5.86 -4.50
C ILE A 32 -2.41 -7.09 -5.40
N ASP A 33 -2.83 -6.93 -6.64
CA ASP A 33 -2.58 -7.88 -7.71
C ASP A 33 -1.09 -7.89 -8.06
N SER A 34 -0.37 -8.91 -7.57
CA SER A 34 1.10 -8.97 -7.67
C SER A 34 1.60 -9.05 -9.11
N GLU A 35 0.89 -9.77 -9.99
CA GLU A 35 1.25 -9.87 -11.41
C GLU A 35 1.13 -8.51 -12.10
N LYS A 36 0.00 -7.84 -11.87
CA LYS A 36 -0.25 -6.51 -12.45
C LYS A 36 0.69 -5.46 -11.87
N PHE A 37 1.01 -5.57 -10.59
CA PHE A 37 1.97 -4.71 -9.91
C PHE A 37 3.39 -4.85 -10.49
N SER A 38 3.85 -6.08 -10.70
CA SER A 38 5.16 -6.33 -11.30
C SER A 38 5.23 -5.87 -12.75
N ASN A 39 4.12 -5.90 -13.49
CA ASN A 39 4.05 -5.36 -14.84
C ASN A 39 4.05 -3.82 -14.85
N ASP A 40 3.38 -3.17 -13.90
CA ASP A 40 3.43 -1.71 -13.79
C ASP A 40 4.86 -1.21 -13.43
N PHE A 41 5.67 -2.04 -12.76
CA PHE A 41 7.08 -1.78 -12.43
C PHE A 41 8.04 -2.64 -13.29
N HIS A 42 8.05 -2.43 -14.60
CA HIS A 42 9.05 -3.04 -15.47
C HIS A 42 10.44 -2.39 -15.29
N THR A 43 11.39 -3.12 -14.72
CA THR A 43 12.83 -2.75 -14.73
C THR A 43 13.56 -3.21 -15.99
N ASN A 44 12.83 -3.73 -16.99
CA ASN A 44 13.40 -4.34 -18.19
C ASN A 44 14.13 -3.33 -19.11
N ASP A 45 13.95 -2.03 -18.89
CA ASP A 45 14.67 -0.97 -19.60
C ASP A 45 16.08 -0.70 -19.02
N LEU A 46 16.45 -1.31 -17.89
CA LEU A 46 17.79 -1.17 -17.30
C LEU A 46 18.74 -2.19 -17.92
N SER A 47 19.66 -1.70 -18.75
CA SER A 47 20.46 -2.52 -19.65
C SER A 47 21.73 -3.12 -19.01
N THR A 48 22.27 -2.47 -17.97
CA THR A 48 23.52 -2.89 -17.30
C THR A 48 23.32 -3.23 -15.82
N GLU A 49 24.20 -4.06 -15.27
CA GLU A 49 24.17 -4.43 -13.85
C GLU A 49 24.50 -3.24 -12.94
N GLU A 50 25.38 -2.30 -13.36
CA GLU A 50 25.59 -1.05 -12.63
C GLU A 50 24.34 -0.17 -12.58
N GLU A 51 23.61 -0.01 -13.69
CA GLU A 51 22.37 0.76 -13.73
C GLU A 51 21.31 0.14 -12.81
N LYS A 52 21.19 -1.19 -12.80
CA LYS A 52 20.31 -1.89 -11.86
C LYS A 52 20.70 -1.62 -10.42
N GLN A 53 21.98 -1.73 -10.06
CA GLN A 53 22.42 -1.51 -8.68
C GLN A 53 22.22 -0.05 -8.23
N MET A 54 22.48 0.93 -9.09
CA MET A 54 22.22 2.34 -8.79
C MET A 54 20.71 2.59 -8.63
N PHE A 55 19.89 2.03 -9.51
CA PHE A 55 18.43 2.13 -9.43
C PHE A 55 17.90 1.50 -8.13
N PHE A 56 18.28 0.26 -7.81
CA PHE A 56 17.92 -0.38 -6.54
C PHE A 56 18.41 0.42 -5.32
N GLY A 57 19.62 0.99 -5.39
CA GLY A 57 20.15 1.89 -4.37
C GLY A 57 19.30 3.13 -4.14
N MET A 58 18.75 3.72 -5.22
CA MET A 58 17.82 4.84 -5.14
C MET A 58 16.47 4.41 -4.54
N LEU A 59 15.92 3.25 -4.95
CA LEU A 59 14.65 2.74 -4.45
C LEU A 59 14.66 2.49 -2.93
N LYS A 60 15.79 2.02 -2.38
CA LYS A 60 16.00 1.83 -0.93
C LYS A 60 15.82 3.10 -0.11
N GLN A 61 16.09 4.26 -0.71
CA GLN A 61 15.97 5.54 -0.02
C GLN A 61 14.53 6.08 -0.05
N ILE A 62 13.69 5.56 -0.94
CA ILE A 62 12.29 5.97 -1.07
C ILE A 62 11.44 5.22 -0.05
N LYS A 63 10.97 5.95 0.96
CA LYS A 63 10.02 5.44 1.95
C LYS A 63 8.61 5.89 1.63
N PHE A 64 7.68 4.96 1.72
CA PHE A 64 6.25 5.16 1.57
C PHE A 64 5.56 5.09 2.91
N LYS A 65 4.70 6.08 3.16
CA LYS A 65 3.86 6.13 4.33
C LYS A 65 2.43 5.75 3.96
N TYR A 66 2.02 4.55 4.32
CA TYR A 66 0.67 4.05 4.17
C TYR A 66 -0.16 4.58 5.33
N LYS A 67 -0.82 5.72 5.12
CA LYS A 67 -1.78 6.29 6.06
C LYS A 67 -3.20 6.07 5.55
N TYR A 68 -4.01 5.40 6.37
CA TYR A 68 -5.44 5.21 6.12
C TYR A 68 -6.22 5.74 7.31
N THR A 69 -7.26 6.54 7.03
CA THR A 69 -8.17 7.10 8.03
C THR A 69 -9.58 6.60 7.77
N PHE A 70 -10.22 6.09 8.81
CA PHE A 70 -11.56 5.53 8.76
C PHE A 70 -12.57 6.42 9.50
N PRO A 71 -13.87 6.36 9.14
CA PRO A 71 -14.89 7.15 9.82
C PRO A 71 -15.09 6.75 11.29
N LYS A 72 -14.87 5.47 11.59
CA LYS A 72 -14.98 4.85 12.93
C LYS A 72 -13.60 4.40 13.42
N LYS A 73 -13.51 4.10 14.71
CA LYS A 73 -12.29 3.56 15.31
C LYS A 73 -11.99 2.17 14.74
N ILE A 74 -10.71 1.88 14.63
CA ILE A 74 -10.21 0.57 14.20
C ILE A 74 -10.32 -0.37 15.40
N LYS A 75 -11.11 -1.42 15.25
CA LYS A 75 -11.22 -2.51 16.22
C LYS A 75 -10.05 -3.49 16.08
N SER A 76 -9.71 -3.84 14.84
CA SER A 76 -8.58 -4.72 14.55
C SER A 76 -7.97 -4.42 13.19
N LEU A 77 -6.66 -4.67 13.07
CA LEU A 77 -5.88 -4.54 11.85
C LEU A 77 -4.96 -5.76 11.74
N ASN A 78 -4.91 -6.39 10.58
CA ASN A 78 -4.05 -7.55 10.31
C ASN A 78 -2.65 -7.16 9.78
N LEU A 79 -2.12 -6.00 10.19
CA LEU A 79 -0.78 -5.54 9.87
C LEU A 79 0.05 -5.43 11.14
N ALA A 80 1.21 -6.10 11.15
CA ALA A 80 2.19 -5.95 12.21
C ALA A 80 2.85 -4.56 12.16
N ASP A 81 3.25 -4.05 13.33
CA ASP A 81 3.96 -2.77 13.54
C ASP A 81 3.33 -1.55 12.86
N ALA A 82 2.00 -1.54 12.74
CA ALA A 82 1.26 -0.36 12.35
C ALA A 82 1.08 0.56 13.57
N MET A 83 1.31 1.86 13.39
CA MET A 83 1.07 2.87 14.40
C MET A 83 -0.35 3.41 14.28
N PHE A 84 -1.07 3.53 15.39
CA PHE A 84 -2.42 4.12 15.41
C PHE A 84 -2.36 5.59 15.82
N THR A 85 -3.26 6.40 15.25
CA THR A 85 -3.48 7.78 15.74
C THR A 85 -4.15 7.76 17.11
N ALA A 86 -4.01 8.85 17.86
CA ALA A 86 -4.58 8.95 19.22
C ALA A 86 -6.10 8.79 19.28
N ASP A 87 -6.81 9.13 18.19
CA ASP A 87 -8.25 8.92 18.06
C ASP A 87 -8.64 7.47 17.71
N GLY A 88 -7.66 6.61 17.40
CA GLY A 88 -7.83 5.22 17.00
C GLY A 88 -8.46 5.03 15.62
N LYS A 89 -8.67 6.11 14.85
CA LYS A 89 -9.36 6.05 13.55
C LYS A 89 -8.43 5.87 12.37
N SER A 90 -7.14 6.11 12.55
CA SER A 90 -6.16 5.96 11.48
C SER A 90 -5.07 5.02 11.91
N PHE A 91 -4.50 4.31 10.93
CA PHE A 91 -3.23 3.64 11.09
C PHE A 91 -2.22 4.20 10.10
N VAL A 92 -0.96 4.05 10.46
CA VAL A 92 0.22 4.45 9.70
C VAL A 92 1.18 3.27 9.68
N LYS A 93 1.55 2.84 8.48
CA LYS A 93 2.62 1.86 8.27
C LYS A 93 3.62 2.44 7.29
N GLU A 94 4.91 2.28 7.58
CA GLU A 94 5.97 2.72 6.68
C GLU A 94 6.60 1.49 6.03
N TYR A 95 6.79 1.57 4.71
CA TYR A 95 7.48 0.57 3.90
C TYR A 95 8.46 1.29 2.99
N THR A 96 9.58 0.67 2.66
CA THR A 96 10.43 1.09 1.55
C THR A 96 9.81 0.66 0.22
N LEU A 97 10.19 1.34 -0.87
CA LEU A 97 9.78 0.92 -2.21
C LEU A 97 10.23 -0.51 -2.51
N GLU A 98 11.46 -0.83 -2.13
CA GLU A 98 12.07 -2.14 -2.34
C GLU A 98 11.25 -3.26 -1.68
N GLU A 99 10.80 -3.07 -0.43
CA GLU A 99 9.97 -4.05 0.27
C GLU A 99 8.68 -4.34 -0.48
N ILE A 100 7.99 -3.29 -0.97
CA ILE A 100 6.74 -3.46 -1.74
C ILE A 100 7.01 -4.08 -3.11
N LEU A 101 8.13 -3.77 -3.76
CA LEU A 101 8.49 -4.36 -5.05
C LEU A 101 8.81 -5.85 -4.95
N ASN A 102 9.58 -6.24 -3.94
CA ASN A 102 9.95 -7.64 -3.72
C ASN A 102 8.77 -8.46 -3.16
N ALA A 103 7.87 -7.83 -2.41
CA ALA A 103 6.74 -8.46 -1.77
C ALA A 103 5.48 -7.58 -1.83
N PRO A 104 4.77 -7.52 -2.98
CA PRO A 104 3.61 -6.65 -3.15
C PRO A 104 2.49 -6.92 -2.15
N HIS A 105 2.35 -8.17 -1.68
CA HIS A 105 1.39 -8.57 -0.66
C HIS A 105 1.58 -7.86 0.70
N LEU A 106 2.74 -7.24 0.97
CA LEU A 106 2.92 -6.39 2.16
C LEU A 106 2.00 -5.17 2.16
N GLY A 107 1.51 -4.77 0.99
CA GLY A 107 0.51 -3.73 0.83
C GLY A 107 -0.93 -4.20 1.11
N ASP A 108 -1.15 -5.49 1.38
CA ASP A 108 -2.46 -6.07 1.63
C ASP A 108 -2.84 -5.91 3.09
N PHE A 109 -4.07 -5.49 3.35
CA PHE A 109 -4.56 -5.39 4.72
C PHE A 109 -6.07 -5.49 4.80
N LYS A 110 -6.53 -5.81 6.00
CA LYS A 110 -7.90 -5.92 6.45
C LYS A 110 -8.03 -5.17 7.77
N VAL A 111 -9.02 -4.28 7.81
CA VAL A 111 -9.41 -3.50 8.97
C VAL A 111 -10.85 -3.88 9.32
N GLU A 112 -11.09 -4.11 10.61
CA GLU A 112 -12.44 -4.18 11.15
C GLU A 112 -12.68 -2.93 11.99
N LEU A 113 -13.80 -2.26 11.74
CA LEU A 113 -14.20 -1.06 12.44
C LEU A 113 -15.10 -1.40 13.63
N GLU A 114 -15.12 -0.52 14.63
CA GLU A 114 -16.10 -0.57 15.70
C GLU A 114 -17.53 -0.36 15.15
N ASP A 115 -18.52 -0.88 15.88
CA ASP A 115 -19.94 -0.73 15.56
C ASP A 115 -20.42 0.71 15.75
#